data_AF-A0A842XC99-F1
#
_entry.id   AF-A0A842XC99-F1
#
_cell.length_a   1.000
_cell.length_b   1.000
_cell.length_c   1.000
_cell.angle_alpha   90.00
_cell.angle_beta   90.00
_cell.angle_gamma   90.00
#
_symmetry.space_group_name_H-M   'P 1'
#
loop_
_entity.id
_entity.type
_entity.pdbx_description
1 polymer ?
#
loop_
_entity_poly.entity_id
_entity_poly.type
_entity_poly.pdbx_seq_one_letter_code
_entity_poly.pdbx_strand_id
1 'polypeptide(L)' 'MSEEKPIGLTVAEKFLGLLVILIGALTVNFTYNDPPEDVVAPFAGIFIAAGIALIAIGVFLILAKTE' A
#
# COMPACT_ATOMS: atom_id res chain seq x y z
N MET A 1 14.16 6.72 -29.62
CA MET A 1 12.82 7.33 -29.61
C MET A 1 12.58 7.74 -28.17
N SER A 2 12.49 9.04 -27.90
CA SER A 2 12.20 9.53 -26.54
C SER A 2 10.71 9.34 -26.32
N GLU A 3 10.34 8.23 -25.70
CA GLU A 3 8.95 7.93 -25.38
C GLU A 3 8.60 8.79 -24.17
N GLU A 4 8.05 9.99 -24.40
CA GLU A 4 7.47 10.78 -23.33
C GLU A 4 6.40 9.93 -22.65
N LYS A 5 6.69 9.45 -21.44
CA LYS A 5 5.77 8.61 -20.69
C LYS A 5 4.44 9.37 -20.59
N PRO A 6 3.30 8.77 -20.98
CA PRO A 6 2.02 9.48 -21.01
C PRO A 6 1.74 10.08 -19.63
N ILE A 7 1.42 11.38 -19.56
CA ILE A 7 1.09 12.08 -18.32
C ILE A 7 0.05 11.29 -17.49
N GLY A 8 -0.89 10.62 -18.17
CA GLY A 8 -1.89 9.76 -17.54
C GLY A 8 -1.31 8.59 -16.76
N LEU A 9 -0.19 8.01 -17.19
CA LEU A 9 0.48 6.92 -16.48
C LEU A 9 1.11 7.42 -15.18
N THR A 10 1.76 8.59 -15.20
CA THR A 10 2.29 9.25 -14.00
C THR A 10 1.19 9.57 -12.97
N VAL A 11 0.03 10.05 -13.44
CA VAL A 11 -1.12 10.32 -12.56
C VAL A 11 -1.69 9.01 -11.98
N ALA A 12 -1.81 7.97 -12.80
CA ALA A 12 -2.29 6.66 -12.36
C ALA A 12 -1.36 6.04 -11.30
N GLU A 13 -0.04 6.12 -11.48
CA GLU A 13 0.95 5.61 -10.52
C GLU A 13 0.82 6.29 -9.15
N LYS A 14 0.68 7.62 -9.12
CA LYS A 14 0.51 8.37 -7.86
C LYS A 14 -0.83 8.07 -7.19
N PHE A 15 -1.90 7.98 -7.98
CA PHE A 15 -3.22 7.62 -7.45
C PHE A 15 -3.24 6.21 -6.86
N LEU A 16 -2.66 5.23 -7.57
CA LEU A 16 -2.51 3.87 -7.07
C LEU A 16 -1.64 3.82 -5.82
N GLY A 17 -0.55 4.61 -5.76
CA GLY A 17 0.28 4.72 -4.57
C GLY A 17 -0.51 5.17 -3.35
N LEU A 18 -1.35 6.22 -3.49
CA LEU A 18 -2.23 6.68 -2.41
C LEU A 18 -3.26 5.63 -2.00
N LEU A 19 -3.86 4.93 -2.96
CA LEU A 19 -4.84 3.88 -2.71
C LEU A 19 -4.21 2.71 -1.95
N VAL A 20 -3.00 2.31 -2.33
CA VAL A 20 -2.23 1.24 -1.66
C VAL A 20 -1.86 1.65 -0.22
N ILE A 21 -1.46 2.91 0.00
CA ILE A 21 -1.23 3.43 1.37
C ILE A 21 -2.51 3.34 2.19
N LEU A 22 -3.64 3.76 1.64
CA LEU A 22 -4.92 3.75 2.33
C LEU A 22 -5.33 2.32 2.71
N ILE A 23 -5.21 1.35 1.79
CA ILE A 23 -5.47 -0.06 2.09
C ILE A 23 -4.53 -0.56 3.19
N GLY A 24 -3.23 -0.30 3.08
CA GLY A 24 -2.25 -0.74 4.09
C GLY A 24 -2.54 -0.15 5.48
N ALA A 25 -2.88 1.15 5.54
CA ALA A 25 -3.26 1.82 6.78
C ALA A 25 -4.54 1.23 7.39
N LEU A 26 -5.56 0.95 6.57
CA LEU A 26 -6.77 0.28 7.03
C LEU A 26 -6.47 -1.14 7.53
N THR A 27 -5.64 -1.91 6.82
CA THR A 27 -5.22 -3.25 7.26
C THR A 27 -4.55 -3.19 8.63
N VAL A 28 -3.59 -2.28 8.85
CA VAL A 28 -2.95 -2.10 10.17
C VAL A 28 -3.96 -1.67 11.21
N ASN A 29 -4.81 -0.67 10.90
CA ASN A 29 -5.78 -0.13 11.83
C ASN A 29 -6.79 -1.19 12.31
N PHE A 30 -7.38 -1.95 11.39
CA PHE A 30 -8.34 -2.99 11.76
C PHE A 30 -7.65 -4.15 12.47
N THR A 31 -6.48 -4.60 12.00
CA THR A 31 -5.76 -5.69 12.68
C THR A 31 -5.36 -5.31 14.12
N TYR A 32 -5.07 -4.03 14.37
CA TYR A 32 -4.64 -3.58 15.69
C TYR A 32 -5.82 -3.29 16.63
N ASN A 33 -6.86 -2.59 16.15
CA ASN A 33 -8.00 -2.20 16.98
C ASN A 33 -9.05 -3.31 17.11
N ASP A 34 -9.23 -4.12 16.07
CA ASP A 34 -10.19 -5.23 15.99
C ASP A 34 -9.43 -6.51 15.55
N PRO A 35 -8.51 -7.02 16.39
CA PRO A 35 -7.64 -8.12 16.01
C PRO A 35 -8.41 -9.39 15.66
N PRO A 36 -7.89 -10.23 14.74
CA PRO A 36 -8.53 -11.49 14.39
C PRO A 36 -8.60 -12.43 15.60
N GLU A 37 -9.69 -13.21 15.67
CA GLU A 37 -9.96 -14.16 16.75
C GLU A 37 -9.77 -15.63 16.32
N ASP A 38 -9.94 -16.55 17.27
CA ASP A 38 -9.90 -18.00 17.08
C ASP A 38 -8.62 -18.49 16.37
N VAL A 39 -8.79 -19.30 15.32
CA VAL A 39 -7.71 -19.91 14.54
C VAL A 39 -6.86 -18.89 13.79
N VAL A 40 -7.34 -17.65 13.65
CA VAL A 40 -6.65 -16.59 12.91
C VAL A 40 -5.82 -15.68 13.83
N ALA A 41 -6.13 -15.66 15.14
CA ALA A 41 -5.43 -14.82 16.13
C ALA A 41 -3.90 -14.93 16.10
N PRO A 42 -3.27 -16.12 15.98
CA PRO A 42 -1.81 -16.24 15.93
C PRO A 42 -1.18 -15.56 14.70
N PHE A 43 -1.98 -15.28 13.66
CA PHE A 43 -1.52 -14.69 12.42
C PHE A 43 -1.68 -13.16 12.38
N ALA A 44 -2.22 -12.50 13.42
CA ALA A 44 -2.39 -11.05 13.46
C ALA A 44 -1.11 -10.27 13.07
N GLY A 45 0.06 -10.78 13.48
CA GLY A 45 1.36 -10.19 13.13
C GLY A 45 1.63 -10.11 11.62
N ILE A 46 1.20 -11.11 10.83
CA ILE A 46 1.43 -11.10 9.38
C ILE A 46 0.60 -10.04 8.67
N PHE A 47 -0.62 -9.77 9.17
CA PHE A 47 -1.49 -8.74 8.61
C PHE A 47 -0.95 -7.34 8.90
N ILE A 48 -0.41 -7.09 10.10
CA ILE A 48 0.29 -5.83 10.40
C ILE A 48 1.52 -5.67 9.51
N ALA A 49 2.37 -6.70 9.40
CA ALA A 49 3.55 -6.65 8.55
C ALA A 49 3.20 -6.41 7.07
N ALA A 50 2.16 -7.07 6.57
CA ALA A 50 1.64 -6.88 5.21
C ALA A 50 1.09 -5.46 5.01
N GLY A 51 0.34 -4.92 5.97
CA GLY A 51 -0.17 -3.55 5.91
C GLY A 51 0.96 -2.50 5.89
N ILE A 52 2.01 -2.69 6.69
CA ILE A 52 3.22 -1.84 6.66
C ILE A 52 3.94 -1.97 5.31
N ALA A 53 4.07 -3.18 4.77
CA ALA A 53 4.66 -3.41 3.45
C ALA A 53 3.86 -2.71 2.35
N LEU A 54 2.53 -2.75 2.41
CA LEU A 54 1.67 -2.00 1.49
C LEU A 54 1.90 -0.49 1.60
N ILE A 55 1.96 0.07 2.81
CA ILE A 55 2.28 1.49 3.01
C ILE A 55 3.64 1.83 2.36
N ALA A 56 4.66 1.01 2.59
CA ALA A 56 5.98 1.22 1.99
C ALA A 56 5.94 1.18 0.45
N ILE A 57 5.22 0.22 -0.14
CA ILE A 57 5.03 0.13 -1.59
C ILE A 57 4.28 1.35 -2.13
N GLY A 58 3.21 1.78 -1.47
CA GLY A 58 2.45 2.94 -1.91
C GLY A 58 3.24 4.25 -1.81
N VAL A 59 4.07 4.41 -0.76
CA VAL A 59 5.03 5.52 -0.66
C VAL A 59 6.06 5.44 -1.79
N PHE A 60 6.59 4.26 -2.08
CA PHE A 60 7.50 4.05 -3.19
C PHE A 60 6.86 4.46 -4.53
N LEU A 61 5.60 4.10 -4.80
CA LEU A 61 4.90 4.49 -6.02
C LEU A 61 4.69 6.02 -6.14
N ILE A 62 4.49 6.71 -5.03
CA ILE A 62 4.36 8.18 -5.03
C ILE A 62 5.70 8.86 -5.28
N LEU A 63 6.79 8.31 -4.72
CA LEU A 63 8.14 8.86 -4.80
C LEU A 63 8.90 8.42 -6.05
N ALA A 64 8.48 7.34 -6.70
CA ALA A 64 9.10 6.83 -7.91
C ALA A 64 9.18 7.94 -8.95
N LYS A 65 10.40 8.31 -9.32
CA LYS A 65 10.64 9.28 -10.38
C LYS A 65 10.22 8.65 -11.70
N THR A 66 9.19 9.21 -12.28
CA THR A 66 8.76 8.92 -13.64
C THR A 66 9.71 9.64 -14.59
N GLU A 67 10.69 8.92 -15.10
CA GLU A 67 11.49 9.37 -16.25
C GLU A 67 10.71 9.22 -17.56
#